data_AF-A0A7X2ZSZ2-F1
#
_entry.id   AF-A0A7X2ZSZ2-F1
#
_cell.length_a   1.000
_cell.length_b   1.000
_cell.length_c   1.000
_cell.angle_alpha   90.00
_cell.angle_beta   90.00
_cell.angle_gamma   90.00
#
_symmetry.space_group_name_H-M   'P 1'
#
loop_
_entity.id
_entity.type
_entity.pdbx_description
1 polymer ?
#
loop_
_entity_poly.entity_id
_entity_poly.type
_entity_poly.pdbx_seq_one_letter_code
_entity_poly.pdbx_strand_id
1 'polypeptide(L)'
;MNFFSCSLVVFFLIIGAQTFAQPTEQVLPELKNNLDQSYSNFDNVALQNQTSKSYDSLVRALAIEVPSGATFQENTLDNKLLAIAQYLKRFPERFQEIKNTYILGVDDYRFRVPSSPQVSAAHASEDYRLVWEYYLLKPYTNQGSNLYKQRINEALARINNPKSLFALQHAYAKTSGAPSRYIGTLVAQKTLMINTLARMPSEASLSTMLEVVSSDLTTSKDSIAYWDANKYLKEVLSDTPILKKYNWNSIINSFNTTRLNPSARQLYDQIKSQN
;
A
#
# COMPACT_ATOMS: atom_id res chain seq x y z
N MET A 1 -50.69 -14.71 -52.81
CA MET A 1 -50.12 -15.90 -52.14
C MET A 1 -49.02 -15.45 -51.20
N ASN A 2 -49.21 -15.77 -49.91
CA ASN A 2 -48.28 -15.87 -48.77
C ASN A 2 -47.23 -14.76 -48.58
N PHE A 3 -47.38 -13.82 -47.64
CA PHE A 3 -47.14 -13.94 -46.18
C PHE A 3 -45.83 -14.65 -45.81
N PHE A 4 -44.85 -13.89 -45.31
CA PHE A 4 -44.19 -14.19 -44.04
C PHE A 4 -43.64 -12.91 -43.39
N SER A 5 -44.19 -12.63 -42.20
CA SER A 5 -43.68 -11.69 -41.21
C SER A 5 -42.32 -12.14 -40.70
N CYS A 6 -41.46 -11.17 -40.37
CA CYS A 6 -40.60 -11.27 -39.20
C CYS A 6 -40.33 -9.86 -38.66
N SER A 7 -41.28 -9.40 -37.84
CA SER A 7 -41.02 -8.40 -36.82
C SER A 7 -40.16 -9.04 -35.74
N LEU A 8 -39.02 -8.44 -35.37
CA LEU A 8 -38.56 -8.53 -33.99
C LEU A 8 -37.77 -7.27 -33.59
N VAL A 9 -38.50 -6.37 -32.93
CA VAL A 9 -38.12 -5.73 -31.67
C VAL A 9 -36.70 -5.14 -31.61
N VAL A 10 -36.59 -3.86 -31.99
CA VAL A 10 -35.62 -2.94 -31.39
C VAL A 10 -36.40 -2.10 -30.37
N PHE A 11 -36.75 -2.72 -29.24
CA PHE A 11 -37.26 -2.02 -28.07
C PHE A 11 -36.06 -1.62 -27.19
N PHE A 12 -35.89 -0.31 -27.05
CA PHE A 12 -35.68 0.40 -25.79
C PHE A 12 -34.65 -0.12 -24.78
N LEU A 13 -33.66 0.74 -24.49
CA LEU A 13 -33.30 1.29 -23.16
C LEU A 13 -31.79 1.57 -23.17
N ILE A 14 -31.36 2.83 -23.24
CA ILE A 14 -30.98 3.57 -22.03
C ILE A 14 -30.37 2.58 -21.02
N ILE A 15 -29.08 2.28 -21.16
CA ILE A 15 -28.31 1.78 -20.02
C ILE A 15 -28.23 2.95 -19.05
N GLY A 16 -29.33 3.12 -18.32
CA GLY A 16 -29.33 3.91 -17.11
C GLY A 16 -28.24 3.33 -16.24
N ALA A 17 -27.44 4.21 -15.68
CA ALA A 17 -26.69 3.93 -14.48
C ALA A 17 -27.71 3.62 -13.36
N GLN A 18 -28.35 2.46 -13.41
CA GLN A 18 -28.87 1.81 -12.22
C GLN A 18 -27.64 1.26 -11.51
N THR A 19 -27.00 2.14 -10.74
CA THR A 19 -26.11 1.72 -9.67
C THR A 19 -27.00 0.95 -8.69
N PHE A 20 -27.17 -0.35 -8.92
CA PHE A 20 -27.57 -1.25 -7.85
C PHE A 20 -26.48 -1.09 -6.80
N ALA A 21 -26.85 -0.40 -5.71
CA ALA A 21 -26.16 -0.46 -4.45
C ALA A 21 -25.90 -1.93 -4.15
N GLN A 22 -24.68 -2.41 -4.40
CA GLN A 22 -24.30 -3.73 -3.98
C GLN A 22 -24.16 -3.67 -2.46
N PRO A 23 -24.80 -4.58 -1.70
CA PRO A 23 -24.67 -4.59 -0.25
C PRO A 23 -23.19 -4.57 0.16
N THR A 24 -22.87 -3.85 1.23
CA THR A 24 -21.51 -3.80 1.81
C THR A 24 -20.92 -5.21 2.01
N GLU A 25 -21.78 -6.17 2.35
CA GLU A 25 -21.45 -7.60 2.51
C GLU A 25 -20.92 -8.27 1.25
N GLN A 26 -21.19 -7.73 0.05
CA GLN A 26 -20.70 -8.24 -1.23
C GLN A 26 -19.47 -7.45 -1.73
N VAL A 27 -19.48 -6.13 -1.57
CA VAL A 27 -18.42 -5.24 -2.07
C VAL A 27 -17.11 -5.42 -1.30
N LEU A 28 -17.17 -5.58 0.02
CA LEU A 28 -15.98 -5.65 0.86
C LEU A 28 -15.15 -6.93 0.63
N PRO A 29 -15.75 -8.14 0.53
CA PRO A 29 -15.02 -9.33 0.11
C PRO A 29 -14.40 -9.21 -1.28
N GLU A 30 -15.11 -8.62 -2.24
CA GLU A 30 -14.58 -8.42 -3.60
C GLU A 30 -13.38 -7.46 -3.61
N LEU A 31 -13.46 -6.38 -2.83
CA LEU A 31 -12.37 -5.42 -2.66
C LEU A 31 -11.12 -6.07 -2.06
N LYS A 32 -11.28 -6.96 -1.07
CA LYS A 32 -10.18 -7.72 -0.46
C LYS A 32 -9.59 -8.72 -1.45
N ASN A 33 -10.43 -9.44 -2.19
CA ASN A 33 -9.97 -10.35 -3.23
C ASN A 33 -9.21 -9.61 -4.33
N ASN A 34 -9.66 -8.41 -4.72
CA ASN A 34 -8.95 -7.56 -5.68
C ASN A 34 -7.56 -7.16 -5.16
N LEU A 35 -7.48 -6.74 -3.89
CA LEU A 35 -6.19 -6.49 -3.23
C LEU A 35 -5.30 -7.72 -3.29
N ASP A 36 -5.79 -8.90 -2.88
CA ASP A 36 -5.02 -10.14 -2.90
C ASP A 36 -4.53 -10.54 -4.31
N GLN A 37 -5.42 -10.46 -5.31
CA GLN A 37 -5.11 -10.81 -6.70
C GLN A 37 -4.08 -9.87 -7.34
N SER A 38 -4.01 -8.61 -6.90
CA SER A 38 -3.04 -7.67 -7.45
C SER A 38 -1.59 -8.09 -7.23
N TYR A 39 -1.33 -8.83 -6.15
CA TYR A 39 0.00 -9.31 -5.78
C TYR A 39 0.32 -10.70 -6.36
N SER A 40 -0.67 -11.45 -6.84
CA SER A 40 -0.43 -12.72 -7.52
C SER A 40 -0.11 -12.56 -9.00
N ASN A 41 -0.36 -11.38 -9.57
CA ASN A 41 -0.33 -11.13 -11.02
C ASN A 41 0.69 -10.05 -11.41
N PHE A 42 1.89 -10.11 -10.84
CA PHE A 42 2.97 -9.14 -11.11
C PHE A 42 3.36 -9.02 -12.60
N ASP A 43 3.08 -10.07 -13.38
CA ASP A 43 3.50 -10.19 -14.77
C ASP A 43 2.45 -9.75 -15.80
N ASN A 44 1.20 -9.60 -15.37
CA ASN A 44 0.11 -9.30 -16.26
C ASN A 44 -0.31 -7.83 -16.11
N VAL A 45 0.29 -6.98 -16.94
CA VAL A 45 0.06 -5.52 -16.94
C VAL A 45 -1.41 -5.17 -17.18
N ALA A 46 -2.07 -5.89 -18.08
CA ALA A 46 -3.49 -5.65 -18.37
C ALA A 46 -4.35 -5.96 -17.14
N LEU A 47 -4.07 -7.09 -16.48
CA LEU A 47 -4.76 -7.49 -15.26
C LEU A 47 -4.47 -6.52 -14.11
N GLN A 48 -3.23 -6.08 -13.92
CA GLN A 48 -2.89 -5.05 -12.93
C GLN A 48 -3.68 -3.75 -13.12
N ASN A 49 -3.75 -3.27 -14.36
CA ASN A 49 -4.52 -2.07 -14.67
C ASN A 49 -6.03 -2.29 -14.43
N GLN A 50 -6.54 -3.48 -14.75
CA GLN A 50 -7.94 -3.85 -14.49
C GLN A 50 -8.22 -3.93 -12.98
N THR A 51 -7.37 -4.62 -12.22
CA THR A 51 -7.44 -4.77 -10.77
C THR A 51 -7.39 -3.40 -10.10
N SER A 52 -6.47 -2.53 -10.50
CA SER A 52 -6.39 -1.15 -10.00
C SER A 52 -7.63 -0.30 -10.33
N LYS A 53 -8.23 -0.44 -11.52
CA LYS A 53 -9.48 0.26 -11.87
C LYS A 53 -10.66 -0.29 -11.08
N SER A 54 -10.74 -1.61 -10.93
CA SER A 54 -11.76 -2.28 -10.13
C SER A 54 -11.67 -1.87 -8.66
N TYR A 55 -10.46 -1.73 -8.09
CA TYR A 55 -10.26 -1.18 -6.76
C TYR A 55 -10.90 0.21 -6.59
N ASP A 56 -10.63 1.13 -7.52
CA ASP A 56 -11.22 2.49 -7.48
C ASP A 56 -12.76 2.44 -7.54
N SER A 57 -13.31 1.58 -8.40
CA SER A 57 -14.77 1.41 -8.53
C SER A 57 -15.39 0.79 -7.28
N LEU A 58 -14.75 -0.22 -6.68
CA LEU A 58 -15.24 -0.92 -5.48
C LEU A 58 -15.19 -0.02 -4.25
N VAL A 59 -14.13 0.78 -4.06
CA VAL A 59 -14.09 1.77 -2.96
C VAL A 59 -15.18 2.82 -3.14
N ARG A 60 -15.48 3.26 -4.37
CA ARG A 60 -16.59 4.17 -4.65
C ARG A 60 -17.96 3.54 -4.40
N ALA A 61 -18.14 2.28 -4.78
CA ALA A 61 -19.36 1.54 -4.45
C ALA A 61 -19.55 1.43 -2.94
N LEU A 62 -18.47 1.07 -2.21
CA LEU A 62 -18.48 1.03 -0.75
C LEU A 62 -18.82 2.41 -0.14
N ALA A 63 -18.33 3.50 -0.72
CA ALA A 63 -18.60 4.86 -0.25
C ALA A 63 -20.10 5.23 -0.35
N ILE A 64 -20.84 4.67 -1.30
CA ILE A 64 -22.29 4.87 -1.42
C ILE A 64 -22.99 4.26 -0.21
N GLU A 65 -22.63 3.02 0.14
CA GLU A 65 -23.26 2.23 1.21
C GLU A 65 -22.94 2.71 2.62
N VAL A 66 -21.73 3.25 2.85
CA VAL A 66 -21.32 3.63 4.20
C VAL A 66 -22.17 4.79 4.75
N PRO A 67 -22.78 4.65 5.95
CA PRO A 67 -23.57 5.71 6.55
C PRO A 67 -22.76 6.99 6.81
N SER A 68 -23.38 8.14 6.53
CA SER A 68 -22.84 9.45 6.88
C SER A 68 -22.70 9.55 8.40
N GLY A 69 -21.47 9.70 8.91
CA GLY A 69 -21.19 9.80 10.35
C GLY A 69 -20.82 8.50 11.07
N ALA A 70 -20.76 7.35 10.37
CA ALA A 70 -20.14 6.14 10.92
C ALA A 70 -18.70 6.41 11.41
N THR A 71 -18.23 5.66 12.39
CA THR A 71 -16.83 5.72 12.85
C THR A 71 -16.29 4.31 12.93
N PHE A 72 -15.12 4.09 12.32
CA PHE A 72 -14.52 2.77 12.23
C PHE A 72 -13.25 2.69 13.07
N GLN A 73 -13.08 1.57 13.77
CA GLN A 73 -11.82 1.26 14.47
C GLN A 73 -10.82 0.76 13.44
N GLU A 74 -9.83 1.58 13.07
CA GLU A 74 -8.96 1.36 11.92
C GLU A 74 -7.84 0.31 12.14
N ASN A 75 -8.12 -0.73 12.91
CA ASN A 75 -7.19 -1.79 13.32
C ASN A 75 -7.35 -3.09 12.50
N THR A 76 -8.32 -3.15 11.59
CA THR A 76 -8.51 -4.24 10.64
C THR A 76 -8.56 -3.70 9.21
N LEU A 77 -8.30 -4.54 8.22
CA LEU A 77 -8.37 -4.14 6.81
C LEU A 77 -9.79 -3.70 6.45
N ASP A 78 -10.78 -4.43 6.95
CA ASP A 78 -12.20 -4.19 6.70
C ASP A 78 -12.60 -2.80 7.18
N ASN A 79 -12.32 -2.49 8.45
CA ASN A 79 -12.58 -1.18 9.02
C ASN A 79 -11.76 -0.07 8.37
N LYS A 80 -10.54 -0.37 7.93
CA LYS A 80 -9.67 0.56 7.21
C LYS A 80 -10.27 0.95 5.87
N LEU A 81 -10.74 -0.02 5.09
CA LEU A 81 -11.37 0.21 3.79
C LEU A 81 -12.71 0.95 3.95
N LEU A 82 -13.48 0.64 4.98
CA LEU A 82 -14.70 1.38 5.34
C LEU A 82 -14.40 2.83 5.73
N ALA A 83 -13.37 3.08 6.54
CA ALA A 83 -12.93 4.43 6.90
C ALA A 83 -12.49 5.22 5.66
N ILE A 84 -11.73 4.61 4.76
CA ILE A 84 -11.30 5.23 3.49
C ILE A 84 -12.52 5.55 2.60
N ALA A 85 -13.46 4.61 2.45
CA ALA A 85 -14.64 4.80 1.62
C ALA A 85 -15.53 5.93 2.17
N GLN A 86 -15.73 5.97 3.48
CA GLN A 86 -16.44 7.08 4.12
C GLN A 86 -15.73 8.42 3.91
N TYR A 87 -14.41 8.42 4.04
CA TYR A 87 -13.60 9.62 3.86
C TYR A 87 -13.66 10.13 2.41
N LEU A 88 -13.60 9.22 1.44
CA LEU A 88 -13.79 9.50 0.03
C LEU A 88 -15.17 10.07 -0.28
N LYS A 89 -16.22 9.54 0.36
CA LYS A 89 -17.60 10.07 0.24
C LYS A 89 -17.66 11.55 0.65
N ARG A 90 -16.96 11.91 1.73
CA ARG A 90 -17.03 13.24 2.35
C ARG A 90 -16.09 14.25 1.69
N PHE A 91 -14.92 13.82 1.23
CA PHE A 91 -13.86 14.69 0.72
C PHE A 91 -13.26 14.17 -0.60
N PRO A 92 -14.05 13.93 -1.66
CA PRO A 92 -13.56 13.39 -2.92
C PRO A 92 -12.49 14.27 -3.58
N GLU A 93 -12.54 15.58 -3.37
CA GLU A 93 -11.59 16.56 -3.89
C GLU A 93 -10.17 16.34 -3.39
N ARG A 94 -9.98 15.92 -2.12
CA ARG A 94 -8.65 15.68 -1.55
C ARG A 94 -7.93 14.51 -2.22
N PHE A 95 -8.66 13.47 -2.62
CA PHE A 95 -8.10 12.36 -3.38
C PHE A 95 -7.65 12.83 -4.76
N GLN A 96 -8.50 13.62 -5.43
CA GLN A 96 -8.16 14.14 -6.74
C GLN A 96 -6.98 15.13 -6.70
N GLU A 97 -6.89 15.95 -5.65
CA GLU A 97 -5.77 16.87 -5.41
C GLU A 97 -4.45 16.11 -5.26
N ILE A 98 -4.38 15.09 -4.39
CA ILE A 98 -3.18 14.27 -4.22
C ILE A 98 -2.81 13.57 -5.52
N LYS A 99 -3.80 13.01 -6.23
CA LYS A 99 -3.60 12.39 -7.54
C LYS A 99 -3.03 13.36 -8.55
N ASN A 100 -3.59 14.56 -8.67
CA ASN A 100 -3.13 15.55 -9.64
C ASN A 100 -1.74 16.06 -9.30
N THR A 101 -1.48 16.38 -8.03
CA THR A 101 -0.22 17.00 -7.60
C THR A 101 0.95 16.03 -7.68
N TYR A 102 0.78 14.81 -7.14
CA TYR A 102 1.91 13.91 -6.91
C TYR A 102 1.96 12.71 -7.84
N ILE A 103 0.81 12.30 -8.39
CA ILE A 103 0.70 11.12 -9.26
C ILE A 103 0.70 11.52 -10.72
N LEU A 104 -0.14 12.48 -11.13
CA LEU A 104 -0.33 12.88 -12.53
C LEU A 104 0.43 14.14 -12.93
N GLY A 105 0.88 14.97 -11.99
CA GLY A 105 1.54 16.26 -12.23
C GLY A 105 2.95 16.18 -12.81
N VAL A 106 3.31 15.04 -13.42
CA VAL A 106 4.57 14.85 -14.15
C VAL A 106 4.23 14.31 -15.53
N ASP A 107 4.61 15.07 -16.55
CA ASP A 107 4.25 14.84 -17.96
C ASP A 107 4.78 13.51 -18.52
N ASP A 108 5.97 13.09 -18.12
CA ASP A 108 6.52 11.78 -18.47
C ASP A 108 6.50 10.84 -17.27
N TYR A 109 5.68 9.79 -17.36
CA TYR A 109 5.51 8.80 -16.31
C TYR A 109 6.82 8.08 -15.94
N ARG A 110 7.81 8.04 -16.84
CA ARG A 110 9.13 7.43 -16.61
C ARG A 110 10.03 8.29 -15.73
N PHE A 111 9.77 9.61 -15.65
CA PHE A 111 10.53 10.57 -14.83
C PHE A 111 9.78 11.00 -13.56
N ARG A 112 8.69 10.33 -13.19
CA ARG A 112 7.88 10.66 -11.99
C ARG A 112 8.67 10.70 -10.68
N VAL A 113 9.80 10.01 -10.60
CA VAL A 113 10.85 10.30 -9.62
C VAL A 113 12.13 10.64 -10.39
N PRO A 114 12.77 11.79 -10.14
CA PRO A 114 12.55 12.72 -9.02
C PRO A 114 11.49 13.81 -9.24
N SER A 115 10.76 13.82 -10.35
CA SER A 115 10.01 15.01 -10.79
C SER A 115 8.71 15.30 -10.03
N SER A 116 8.14 14.34 -9.28
CA SER A 116 7.00 14.63 -8.39
C SER A 116 7.44 15.59 -7.28
N PRO A 117 6.69 16.68 -6.99
CA PRO A 117 7.09 17.67 -5.99
C PRO A 117 7.23 17.04 -4.60
N GLN A 118 8.06 17.63 -3.74
CA GLN A 118 8.14 17.21 -2.34
C GLN A 118 6.77 17.36 -1.65
N VAL A 119 6.48 16.48 -0.69
CA VAL A 119 5.22 16.55 0.04
C VAL A 119 5.17 17.87 0.83
N SER A 120 4.16 18.70 0.58
CA SER A 120 3.93 19.94 1.31
C SER A 120 3.48 19.67 2.76
N ALA A 121 3.67 20.62 3.67
CA ALA A 121 3.22 20.47 5.06
C ALA A 121 1.70 20.27 5.17
N ALA A 122 0.92 20.96 4.33
CA ALA A 122 -0.53 20.81 4.27
C ALA A 122 -0.96 19.38 3.88
N HIS A 123 -0.28 18.79 2.89
CA HIS A 123 -0.53 17.43 2.46
C HIS A 123 0.07 16.37 3.40
N ALA A 124 0.98 16.75 4.30
CA ALA A 124 1.52 15.90 5.34
C ALA A 124 0.81 16.11 6.70
N SER A 125 -0.52 16.22 6.67
CA SER A 125 -1.37 16.40 7.84
C SER A 125 -2.34 15.22 8.03
N GLU A 126 -2.90 15.09 9.24
CA GLU A 126 -3.89 14.05 9.56
C GLU A 126 -5.10 14.08 8.62
N ASP A 127 -5.46 15.28 8.19
CA ASP A 127 -6.48 15.59 7.20
C ASP A 127 -6.25 14.93 5.83
N TYR A 128 -5.04 14.48 5.51
CA TYR A 128 -4.75 13.74 4.28
C TYR A 128 -4.35 12.29 4.53
N ARG A 129 -4.32 11.83 5.78
CA ARG A 129 -3.84 10.48 6.14
C ARG A 129 -4.57 9.38 5.38
N LEU A 130 -5.91 9.36 5.42
CA LEU A 130 -6.71 8.33 4.74
C LEU A 130 -6.59 8.40 3.20
N VAL A 131 -6.30 9.59 2.66
CA VAL A 131 -6.02 9.76 1.22
C VAL A 131 -4.71 9.06 0.85
N TRP A 132 -3.66 9.25 1.64
CA TRP A 132 -2.39 8.55 1.44
C TRP A 132 -2.50 7.05 1.65
N GLU A 133 -3.23 6.60 2.67
CA GLU A 133 -3.46 5.17 2.93
C GLU A 133 -4.25 4.50 1.79
N TYR A 134 -5.21 5.19 1.18
CA TYR A 134 -5.90 4.70 -0.02
C TYR A 134 -4.92 4.46 -1.18
N TYR A 135 -4.06 5.43 -1.49
CA TYR A 135 -3.07 5.25 -2.56
C TYR A 135 -1.98 4.23 -2.20
N LEU A 136 -1.71 4.04 -0.90
CA LEU A 136 -0.79 3.02 -0.41
C LEU A 136 -1.33 1.61 -0.65
N LEU A 137 -2.61 1.39 -0.32
CA LEU A 137 -3.28 0.10 -0.44
C LEU A 137 -3.65 -0.23 -1.88
N LYS A 138 -3.79 0.78 -2.75
CA LYS A 138 -4.17 0.59 -4.14
C LYS A 138 -3.22 -0.38 -4.88
N PRO A 139 -3.77 -1.38 -5.60
CA PRO A 139 -3.02 -2.29 -6.46
C PRO A 139 -1.98 -1.63 -7.37
N TYR A 140 -0.87 -2.32 -7.60
CA TYR A 140 0.16 -1.85 -8.53
C TYR A 140 -0.36 -1.73 -9.95
N THR A 141 0.21 -0.75 -10.65
CA THR A 141 0.11 -0.62 -12.10
C THR A 141 1.51 -0.50 -12.68
N ASN A 142 1.77 -1.15 -13.81
CA ASN A 142 3.09 -1.10 -14.47
C ASN A 142 3.45 0.32 -14.98
N GLN A 143 2.51 1.27 -14.97
CA GLN A 143 2.68 2.65 -15.44
C GLN A 143 3.10 3.64 -14.33
N GLY A 144 4.07 3.27 -13.49
CA GLY A 144 4.69 4.21 -12.53
C GLY A 144 4.26 4.06 -11.07
N SER A 145 3.68 2.93 -10.67
CA SER A 145 3.25 2.72 -9.28
C SER A 145 4.37 2.66 -8.23
N ASN A 146 5.57 2.24 -8.63
CA ASN A 146 6.73 2.29 -7.75
C ASN A 146 7.19 3.72 -7.43
N LEU A 147 6.80 4.70 -8.26
CA LEU A 147 7.35 6.06 -8.21
C LEU A 147 6.57 6.99 -7.27
N TYR A 148 5.26 6.79 -7.09
CA TYR A 148 4.49 7.56 -6.09
C TYR A 148 4.64 7.01 -4.66
N LYS A 149 5.10 5.76 -4.51
CA LYS A 149 5.30 5.14 -3.19
C LYS A 149 6.23 5.96 -2.31
N GLN A 150 7.26 6.59 -2.87
CA GLN A 150 8.15 7.45 -2.10
C GLN A 150 7.39 8.63 -1.46
N ARG A 151 6.50 9.30 -2.20
CA ARG A 151 5.73 10.44 -1.67
C ARG A 151 4.67 10.01 -0.66
N ILE A 152 4.00 8.87 -0.90
CA ILE A 152 3.09 8.27 0.07
C ILE A 152 3.82 8.00 1.39
N ASN A 153 4.98 7.35 1.32
CA ASN A 153 5.80 7.00 2.48
C ASN A 153 6.31 8.26 3.21
N GLU A 154 6.79 9.24 2.47
CA GLU A 154 7.21 10.54 3.02
C GLU A 154 6.07 11.24 3.76
N ALA A 155 4.87 11.26 3.18
CA ALA A 155 3.70 11.88 3.81
C ALA A 155 3.29 11.14 5.09
N LEU A 156 3.15 9.81 5.04
CA LEU A 156 2.76 9.01 6.21
C LEU A 156 3.79 9.07 7.33
N ALA A 157 5.09 9.06 7.00
CA ALA A 157 6.17 9.26 7.95
C ALA A 157 6.09 10.62 8.67
N ARG A 158 5.76 11.69 7.92
CA ARG A 158 5.62 13.04 8.49
C ARG A 158 4.34 13.20 9.32
N ILE A 159 3.24 12.57 8.90
CA ILE A 159 1.98 12.52 9.66
C ILE A 159 2.19 11.78 10.98
N ASN A 160 2.99 10.71 10.97
CA ASN A 160 3.37 9.93 12.15
C ASN A 160 2.15 9.50 13.02
N ASN A 161 1.12 8.96 12.36
CA ASN A 161 -0.06 8.46 13.06
C ASN A 161 -0.03 6.93 13.18
N PRO A 162 -0.08 6.35 14.39
CA PRO A 162 -0.11 4.90 14.59
C PRO A 162 -1.22 4.17 13.83
N LYS A 163 -2.34 4.84 13.50
CA LYS A 163 -3.42 4.26 12.70
C LYS A 163 -2.98 3.87 11.29
N SER A 164 -1.89 4.44 10.77
CA SER A 164 -1.34 4.09 9.46
C SER A 164 -0.51 2.81 9.46
N LEU A 165 -0.09 2.31 10.64
CA LEU A 165 0.78 1.13 10.73
C LEU A 165 0.16 -0.10 10.11
N PHE A 166 -1.14 -0.31 10.32
CA PHE A 166 -1.85 -1.44 9.72
C PHE A 166 -1.86 -1.38 8.18
N ALA A 167 -2.10 -0.19 7.60
CA ALA A 167 -2.12 -0.02 6.15
C ALA A 167 -0.72 -0.23 5.55
N LEU A 168 0.33 0.26 6.23
CA LEU A 168 1.73 -0.01 5.88
C LEU A 168 1.99 -1.52 5.92
N GLN A 169 1.80 -2.17 7.08
CA GLN A 169 1.95 -3.62 7.24
C GLN A 169 1.29 -4.41 6.12
N HIS A 170 0.01 -4.12 5.83
CA HIS A 170 -0.75 -4.83 4.81
C HIS A 170 -0.17 -4.62 3.40
N ALA A 171 0.08 -3.37 3.02
CA ALA A 171 0.63 -3.03 1.70
C ALA A 171 2.00 -3.67 1.44
N TYR A 172 2.77 -3.96 2.50
CA TYR A 172 4.10 -4.54 2.39
C TYR A 172 4.15 -6.06 2.57
N ALA A 173 3.36 -6.64 3.47
CA ALA A 173 3.27 -8.11 3.62
C ALA A 173 2.92 -8.80 2.30
N LYS A 174 2.10 -8.14 1.48
CA LYS A 174 1.70 -8.64 0.17
C LYS A 174 2.77 -8.49 -0.92
N THR A 175 3.83 -7.72 -0.68
CA THR A 175 4.96 -7.58 -1.62
C THR A 175 5.95 -8.74 -1.53
N SER A 176 6.01 -9.46 -0.40
CA SER A 176 6.94 -10.58 -0.19
C SER A 176 6.64 -11.81 -1.07
N GLY A 177 5.49 -11.87 -1.75
CA GLY A 177 5.12 -12.96 -2.66
C GLY A 177 5.46 -12.73 -4.15
N ALA A 178 6.12 -11.63 -4.51
CA ALA A 178 6.37 -11.32 -5.91
C ALA A 178 7.45 -12.22 -6.56
N PRO A 179 7.37 -12.48 -7.87
CA PRO A 179 8.38 -13.28 -8.58
C PRO A 179 9.81 -12.74 -8.44
N SER A 180 10.78 -13.65 -8.40
CA SER A 180 12.23 -13.37 -8.24
C SER A 180 12.79 -12.29 -9.16
N ARG A 181 12.27 -12.17 -10.38
CA ARG A 181 12.67 -11.13 -11.34
C ARG A 181 12.37 -9.70 -10.91
N TYR A 182 11.55 -9.50 -9.88
CA TYR A 182 11.24 -8.19 -9.29
C TYR A 182 12.03 -7.89 -8.01
N ILE A 183 13.06 -8.68 -7.68
CA ILE A 183 13.78 -8.54 -6.41
C ILE A 183 14.30 -7.13 -6.12
N GLY A 184 14.81 -6.41 -7.13
CA GLY A 184 15.26 -5.02 -6.96
C GLY A 184 14.13 -4.07 -6.55
N THR A 185 12.95 -4.25 -7.14
CA THR A 185 11.73 -3.50 -6.77
C THR A 185 11.29 -3.83 -5.36
N LEU A 186 11.33 -5.11 -4.96
CA LEU A 186 10.97 -5.55 -3.61
C LEU A 186 11.90 -4.96 -2.56
N VAL A 187 13.22 -5.01 -2.80
CA VAL A 187 14.22 -4.42 -1.91
C VAL A 187 14.00 -2.92 -1.76
N ALA A 188 13.75 -2.21 -2.86
CA ALA A 188 13.45 -0.77 -2.81
C ALA A 188 12.19 -0.46 -1.99
N GLN A 189 11.12 -1.24 -2.15
CA GLN A 189 9.89 -1.07 -1.39
C GLN A 189 10.04 -1.36 0.10
N LYS A 190 10.74 -2.45 0.45
CA LYS A 190 11.06 -2.80 1.85
C LYS A 190 11.92 -1.71 2.50
N THR A 191 12.91 -1.19 1.76
CA THR A 191 13.74 -0.07 2.22
C THR A 191 12.88 1.17 2.48
N LEU A 192 11.97 1.52 1.56
CA LEU A 192 11.06 2.66 1.75
C LEU A 192 10.16 2.49 2.98
N MET A 193 9.60 1.29 3.19
CA MET A 193 8.79 1.01 4.37
C MET A 193 9.59 1.17 5.66
N ILE A 194 10.75 0.53 5.73
CA ILE A 194 11.63 0.60 6.91
C ILE A 194 11.93 2.06 7.24
N ASN A 195 12.25 2.87 6.23
CA ASN A 195 12.50 4.30 6.40
C ASN A 195 11.28 5.07 6.92
N THR A 196 10.08 4.68 6.49
CA THR A 196 8.83 5.26 6.98
C THR A 196 8.59 4.88 8.44
N LEU A 197 8.69 3.59 8.78
CA LEU A 197 8.46 3.07 10.13
C LEU A 197 9.49 3.60 11.13
N ALA A 198 10.75 3.76 10.71
CA ALA A 198 11.80 4.36 11.51
C ALA A 198 11.50 5.81 11.93
N ARG A 199 10.71 6.54 11.12
CA ARG A 199 10.26 7.90 11.43
C ARG A 199 8.97 7.93 12.24
N MET A 200 8.39 6.77 12.52
CA MET A 200 7.19 6.60 13.32
C MET A 200 7.52 5.85 14.61
N PRO A 201 8.26 6.44 15.57
CA PRO A 201 8.80 5.71 16.72
C PRO A 201 7.69 5.18 17.62
N SER A 202 7.39 3.89 17.49
CA SER A 202 6.46 3.15 18.32
C SER A 202 6.86 1.68 18.38
N GLU A 203 6.51 1.00 19.47
CA GLU A 203 6.74 -0.43 19.62
C GLU A 203 6.13 -1.24 18.46
N ALA A 204 4.93 -0.86 18.00
CA ALA A 204 4.28 -1.49 16.86
C ALA A 204 5.07 -1.30 15.55
N SER A 205 5.65 -0.11 15.34
CA SER A 205 6.53 0.14 14.19
C SER A 205 7.80 -0.71 14.25
N LEU A 206 8.42 -0.84 15.42
CA LEU A 206 9.59 -1.71 15.60
C LEU A 206 9.25 -3.18 15.34
N SER A 207 8.17 -3.68 15.93
CA SER A 207 7.71 -5.06 15.70
C SER A 207 7.47 -5.31 14.21
N THR A 208 6.87 -4.35 13.50
CA THR A 208 6.63 -4.44 12.05
C THR A 208 7.91 -4.50 11.25
N MET A 209 8.88 -3.62 11.56
CA MET A 209 10.18 -3.63 10.89
C MET A 209 10.88 -4.98 11.06
N LEU A 210 10.86 -5.52 12.28
CA LEU A 210 11.47 -6.81 12.59
C LEU A 210 10.75 -7.97 11.89
N GLU A 211 9.42 -7.95 11.83
CA GLU A 211 8.63 -8.97 11.13
C GLU A 211 8.97 -9.03 9.65
N VAL A 212 9.04 -7.87 8.99
CA VAL A 212 9.39 -7.79 7.56
C VAL A 212 10.78 -8.36 7.33
N VAL A 213 11.76 -7.94 8.13
CA VAL A 213 13.13 -8.44 8.06
C VAL A 213 13.17 -9.96 8.30
N SER A 214 12.33 -10.48 9.20
CA SER A 214 12.29 -11.90 9.54
C SER A 214 11.61 -12.79 8.49
N SER A 215 10.54 -12.31 7.84
CA SER A 215 9.75 -13.07 6.86
C SER A 215 10.61 -13.55 5.68
N ASP A 216 11.63 -12.78 5.40
CA ASP A 216 12.62 -12.98 4.36
C ASP A 216 13.75 -13.98 4.73
N LEU A 217 14.08 -14.08 6.02
CA LEU A 217 15.05 -15.06 6.51
C LEU A 217 14.52 -16.50 6.31
N THR A 218 13.19 -16.67 6.32
CA THR A 218 12.54 -17.98 6.19
C THR A 218 12.33 -18.46 4.75
N THR A 219 12.37 -17.58 3.74
CA THR A 219 12.06 -17.92 2.34
C THR A 219 13.26 -18.35 1.49
N SER A 220 14.48 -18.38 2.06
CA SER A 220 15.74 -18.44 1.29
C SER A 220 16.33 -19.83 1.01
N LYS A 221 15.53 -20.92 0.98
CA LYS A 221 16.12 -22.25 0.67
C LYS A 221 16.27 -22.56 -0.83
N ASP A 222 15.35 -22.10 -1.70
CA ASP A 222 15.33 -22.60 -3.09
C ASP A 222 15.22 -21.54 -4.20
N SER A 223 15.24 -20.24 -3.90
CA SER A 223 15.27 -19.24 -4.98
C SER A 223 16.16 -18.05 -4.65
N ILE A 224 17.16 -17.87 -5.54
CA ILE A 224 18.04 -16.70 -5.71
C ILE A 224 19.30 -16.70 -4.83
N ALA A 225 20.39 -17.23 -5.40
CA ALA A 225 21.78 -17.11 -4.93
C ALA A 225 22.33 -15.67 -4.83
N TYR A 226 21.49 -14.64 -4.87
CA TYR A 226 21.87 -13.23 -4.85
C TYR A 226 21.28 -12.44 -3.66
N TRP A 227 20.44 -13.05 -2.84
CA TRP A 227 19.84 -12.36 -1.70
C TRP A 227 19.85 -13.24 -0.46
N ASP A 228 20.92 -13.13 0.31
CA ASP A 228 21.05 -13.72 1.63
C ASP A 228 20.53 -12.68 2.62
N ALA A 229 19.42 -12.96 3.31
CA ALA A 229 18.82 -12.03 4.26
C ALA A 229 19.74 -11.75 5.47
N ASN A 230 20.64 -12.66 5.84
CA ASN A 230 21.69 -12.40 6.83
C ASN A 230 22.82 -11.55 6.26
N LYS A 231 23.18 -11.73 4.97
CA LYS A 231 24.11 -10.84 4.25
C LYS A 231 23.49 -9.47 4.00
N TYR A 232 22.20 -9.38 3.70
CA TYR A 232 21.47 -8.13 3.57
C TYR A 232 21.39 -7.46 4.94
N LEU A 233 20.99 -8.17 6.01
CA LEU A 233 21.06 -7.64 7.38
C LEU A 233 22.47 -7.18 7.73
N LYS A 234 23.50 -8.00 7.48
CA LYS A 234 24.90 -7.59 7.67
C LYS A 234 25.23 -6.38 6.80
N GLU A 235 25.06 -6.37 5.49
CA GLU A 235 25.37 -5.23 4.60
C GLU A 235 24.55 -3.96 4.93
N VAL A 236 23.29 -4.10 5.35
CA VAL A 236 22.36 -3.06 5.81
C VAL A 236 22.80 -2.48 7.16
N LEU A 237 23.35 -3.32 8.03
CA LEU A 237 23.81 -2.94 9.37
C LEU A 237 25.31 -2.62 9.43
N SER A 238 26.12 -3.07 8.47
CA SER A 238 27.58 -3.22 8.62
C SER A 238 28.44 -2.53 7.57
N ASP A 239 27.94 -1.88 6.51
CA ASP A 239 28.69 -0.80 5.79
C ASP A 239 28.06 -0.19 4.51
N THR A 240 26.77 -0.38 4.18
CA THR A 240 26.22 0.29 2.98
C THR A 240 26.14 1.83 3.15
N PRO A 241 26.67 2.64 2.20
CA PRO A 241 26.65 4.10 2.27
C PRO A 241 25.23 4.71 2.37
N ILE A 242 24.24 4.03 1.78
CA ILE A 242 22.83 4.43 1.88
C ILE A 242 22.34 4.36 3.33
N LEU A 243 22.89 3.46 4.16
CA LEU A 243 22.42 3.18 5.52
C LEU A 243 23.33 3.71 6.63
N LYS A 244 24.61 4.01 6.36
CA LYS A 244 25.41 4.96 7.18
C LYS A 244 24.67 6.28 7.38
N LYS A 245 23.86 6.69 6.41
CA LYS A 245 23.02 7.90 6.48
C LYS A 245 21.87 7.81 7.48
N TYR A 246 21.41 6.60 7.84
CA TYR A 246 20.18 6.42 8.63
C TYR A 246 20.43 6.00 10.09
N ASN A 247 21.68 5.76 10.50
CA ASN A 247 22.08 5.47 11.88
C ASN A 247 21.11 4.46 12.54
N TRP A 248 21.14 3.20 12.08
CA TRP A 248 20.29 2.15 12.61
C TRP A 248 20.37 2.02 14.14
N ASN A 249 21.52 2.33 14.74
CA ASN A 249 21.64 2.46 16.19
C ASN A 249 20.71 3.55 16.74
N SER A 250 20.65 4.74 16.13
CA SER A 250 19.65 5.75 16.49
C SER A 250 18.22 5.27 16.28
N ILE A 251 17.94 4.53 15.21
CA ILE A 251 16.60 3.99 14.94
C ILE A 251 16.24 3.00 16.05
N ILE A 252 17.02 1.94 16.26
CA ILE A 252 16.80 0.88 17.24
C ILE A 252 16.75 1.43 18.68
N ASN A 253 17.59 2.41 19.01
CA ASN A 253 17.60 3.05 20.33
C ASN A 253 16.43 4.04 20.54
N SER A 254 15.73 4.46 19.48
CA SER A 254 14.56 5.34 19.59
C SER A 254 13.26 4.63 19.96
N PHE A 255 13.26 3.29 20.01
CA PHE A 255 12.06 2.49 20.26
C PHE A 255 11.99 1.95 21.70
N ASN A 256 10.78 1.93 22.24
CA ASN A 256 10.46 1.14 23.42
C ASN A 256 10.37 -0.35 23.05
N THR A 257 11.07 -1.22 23.79
CA THR A 257 11.22 -2.66 23.50
C THR A 257 10.58 -3.58 24.54
N THR A 258 9.77 -3.02 25.44
CA THR A 258 9.30 -3.72 26.66
C THR A 258 8.33 -4.87 26.36
N ARG A 259 7.59 -4.85 25.24
CA ARG A 259 6.56 -5.84 24.88
C ARG A 259 6.80 -6.45 23.49
N LEU A 260 8.06 -6.50 23.02
CA LEU A 260 8.39 -7.26 21.82
C LEU A 260 8.06 -8.75 22.03
N ASN A 261 7.44 -9.37 21.03
CA ASN A 261 7.24 -10.82 21.05
C ASN A 261 8.61 -11.56 21.01
N PRO A 262 8.68 -12.84 21.41
CA PRO A 262 9.95 -13.56 21.54
C PRO A 262 10.79 -13.59 20.26
N SER A 263 10.16 -13.81 19.10
CA SER A 263 10.85 -13.86 17.80
C SER A 263 11.43 -12.50 17.40
N ALA A 264 10.65 -11.43 17.56
CA ALA A 264 11.10 -10.06 17.33
C ALA A 264 12.20 -9.66 18.32
N ARG A 265 12.08 -10.08 19.58
CA ARG A 265 13.09 -9.81 20.61
C ARG A 265 14.41 -10.50 20.30
N GLN A 266 14.38 -11.76 19.90
CA GLN A 266 15.58 -12.49 19.49
C GLN A 266 16.29 -11.81 18.32
N LEU A 267 15.54 -11.41 17.28
CA LEU A 267 16.11 -10.69 16.14
C LEU A 267 16.66 -9.31 16.56
N TYR A 268 15.95 -8.59 17.43
CA TYR A 268 16.41 -7.32 17.99
C TYR A 268 17.76 -7.48 18.73
N ASP A 269 17.88 -8.47 19.61
CA ASP A 269 19.10 -8.71 20.39
C ASP A 269 20.26 -9.18 19.48
N GLN A 270 19.97 -9.97 18.44
CA GLN A 270 20.94 -10.33 17.39
C GLN A 270 21.46 -9.10 16.63
N ILE A 271 20.58 -8.19 16.22
CA ILE A 271 20.97 -6.95 15.53
C ILE A 271 21.81 -6.05 16.46
N LYS A 272 21.42 -5.96 17.73
CA LYS A 272 22.12 -5.14 18.73
C LYS A 272 23.53 -5.64 19.06
N SER A 273 23.75 -6.96 19.04
CA SER A 273 25.06 -7.58 19.36
C SER A 273 26.08 -7.54 18.22
N GLN A 274 25.67 -7.21 17.00
CA GLN A 274 26.54 -7.10 15.82
C GLN A 274 27.09 -5.67 15.61
N ASN A 275 26.71 -4.73 16.46
CA ASN A 275 27.10 -3.31 16.44
C ASN A 275 27.79 -2.92 17.75
#